data_AF-Q4CAA8-F1
#
_entry.id   AF-Q4CAA8-F1
#
_cell.length_a   1.000
_cell.length_b   1.000
_cell.length_c   1.000
_cell.angle_alpha   90.00
_cell.angle_beta   90.00
_cell.angle_gamma   90.00
#
_symmetry.space_group_name_H-M   'P 1'
#
loop_
_entity.id
_entity.type
_entity.pdbx_description
1 polymer ?
#
loop_
_entity_poly.entity_id
_entity_poly.type
_entity_poly.pdbx_seq_one_letter_code
_entity_poly.pdbx_strand_id
1 'polypeptide(L)'
;MSKLEDSKIVKTAILNGNLRLIFYWGKVKRQVMGFKELQLVYAPTCINRNCSHYQIPKASQVTKCPGCGWTLKQRLNTQEIEKFEFKPPLETTIEVLLLRIEVNETLATAITNKVIEIKKAILKSYKDPDDIPHQLSPTFTYEPVHLALHSLCHLLTKTVPLLFLASHQDLSSYTEQRPANIGTSHRTIAYIFDSVHEGCGTTEALVNDWDSCVEKALLLATNCDCGDMGCPRCLTEIGCPESNDGLSKLLGLWLLEQITHS
;
A
#
# COMPACT_ATOMS: atom_id res chain seq x y z
N MET A 1 -21.84 -7.69 3.93
CA MET A 1 -21.11 -8.62 3.04
C MET A 1 -21.70 -9.99 3.26
N SER A 2 -21.91 -10.77 2.20
CA SER A 2 -22.40 -12.14 2.24
C SER A 2 -21.25 -13.06 1.86
N LYS A 3 -20.88 -13.99 2.74
CA LYS A 3 -19.80 -14.97 2.47
C LYS A 3 -20.30 -15.91 1.37
N LEU A 4 -19.52 -16.06 0.30
CA LEU A 4 -19.90 -16.89 -0.86
C LEU A 4 -19.39 -18.32 -0.72
N GLU A 5 -18.17 -18.47 -0.21
CA GLU A 5 -17.47 -19.75 -0.11
C GLU A 5 -16.76 -19.89 1.22
N ASP A 6 -16.43 -21.13 1.59
CA ASP A 6 -15.59 -21.39 2.75
C ASP A 6 -14.20 -20.78 2.63
N SER A 7 -13.65 -20.40 3.79
CA SER A 7 -12.36 -19.74 3.82
C SER A 7 -11.27 -20.72 3.37
N LYS A 8 -10.49 -20.34 2.36
CA LYS A 8 -9.30 -21.08 1.92
C LYS A 8 -8.11 -20.67 2.78
N ILE A 9 -7.45 -21.65 3.40
CA ILE A 9 -6.20 -21.43 4.14
C ILE A 9 -5.03 -21.67 3.19
N VAL A 10 -4.25 -20.62 2.95
CA VAL A 10 -3.01 -20.68 2.18
C VAL A 10 -1.87 -20.79 3.16
N LYS A 11 -1.19 -21.94 3.14
CA LYS A 11 -0.01 -22.17 3.97
C LYS A 11 1.13 -21.28 3.51
N THR A 12 2.09 -21.08 4.39
CA THR A 12 3.35 -20.43 4.05
C THR A 12 4.52 -21.30 4.49
N ALA A 13 5.72 -21.01 4.00
CA ALA A 13 6.96 -21.61 4.47
C ALA A 13 7.22 -21.36 5.97
N ILE A 14 6.54 -20.38 6.58
CA ILE A 14 6.55 -20.17 8.03
C ILE A 14 5.66 -21.22 8.70
N LEU A 15 6.24 -22.05 9.56
CA LEU A 15 5.51 -23.06 10.32
C LEU A 15 4.35 -22.43 11.11
N ASN A 16 3.13 -22.94 10.90
CA ASN A 16 1.87 -22.40 11.42
C ASN A 16 1.50 -20.97 10.94
N GLY A 17 2.32 -20.32 10.11
CA GLY A 17 1.97 -19.08 9.42
C GLY A 17 1.09 -19.35 8.22
N ASN A 18 -0.03 -18.62 8.10
CA ASN A 18 -0.95 -18.77 6.98
C ASN A 18 -1.67 -17.48 6.64
N LEU A 19 -2.12 -17.41 5.39
CA LEU A 19 -3.12 -16.46 4.94
C LEU A 19 -4.49 -17.16 4.94
N ARG A 20 -5.52 -16.41 5.30
CA ARG A 20 -6.92 -16.83 5.14
C ARG A 20 -7.55 -15.98 4.05
N LEU A 21 -7.93 -16.64 2.97
CA LEU A 21 -8.65 -16.07 1.85
C LEU A 21 -10.15 -16.30 2.07
N ILE A 22 -10.96 -15.25 1.98
CA ILE A 22 -12.40 -15.34 2.18
C ILE A 22 -13.10 -14.57 1.08
N PHE A 23 -13.96 -15.27 0.35
CA PHE A 23 -14.69 -14.70 -0.77
C PHE A 23 -16.07 -14.20 -0.35
N TYR A 24 -16.36 -12.96 -0.73
CA TYR A 24 -17.58 -12.26 -0.35
C TYR A 24 -18.27 -11.65 -1.57
N TRP A 25 -19.59 -11.51 -1.49
CA TRP A 25 -20.33 -10.49 -2.21
C TRP A 25 -20.59 -9.32 -1.26
N GLY A 26 -20.41 -8.08 -1.72
CA GLY A 26 -20.59 -6.94 -0.84
C GLY A 26 -20.52 -5.61 -1.55
N LYS A 27 -20.70 -4.55 -0.76
CA LYS A 27 -20.73 -3.17 -1.26
C LYS A 27 -19.40 -2.50 -0.98
N VAL A 28 -18.82 -1.88 -2.00
CA VAL A 28 -17.69 -0.97 -1.85
C VAL A 28 -18.20 0.45 -2.02
N LYS A 29 -17.87 1.31 -1.06
CA LYS A 29 -18.27 2.72 -1.06
C LYS A 29 -17.05 3.60 -1.27
N ARG A 30 -17.15 4.52 -2.21
CA ARG A 30 -16.18 5.61 -2.40
C ARG A 30 -16.84 6.92 -2.03
N GLN A 31 -16.17 7.71 -1.21
CA GLN A 31 -16.65 9.02 -0.78
C GLN A 31 -15.66 10.10 -1.21
N VAL A 32 -16.17 11.15 -1.84
CA VAL A 32 -15.42 12.37 -2.11
C VAL A 32 -15.87 13.41 -1.09
N MET A 33 -14.95 13.79 -0.21
CA MET A 33 -15.22 14.70 0.91
C MET A 33 -15.21 16.17 0.51
N GLY A 34 -14.57 16.52 -0.61
CA GLY A 34 -14.34 17.91 -1.00
C GLY A 34 -13.15 18.06 -1.93
N PHE A 35 -12.65 19.29 -2.04
CA PHE A 35 -11.42 19.61 -2.76
C PHE A 35 -10.65 20.71 -2.03
N LYS A 36 -9.35 20.83 -2.33
CA LYS A 36 -8.48 21.89 -1.83
C LYS A 36 -8.07 22.78 -3.00
N GLU A 37 -8.22 24.09 -2.82
CA GLU A 37 -7.62 25.06 -3.72
C GLU A 37 -6.18 25.31 -3.28
N LEU A 38 -5.27 25.16 -4.23
CA LEU A 38 -3.84 25.17 -4.00
C LEU A 38 -3.19 26.25 -4.86
N GLN A 39 -2.38 27.10 -4.25
CA GLN A 39 -1.53 28.06 -4.94
C GLN A 39 -0.09 27.58 -4.97
N LEU A 40 0.56 27.69 -6.13
CA LEU A 40 2.01 27.56 -6.20
C LEU A 40 2.67 28.86 -5.71
N VAL A 41 3.49 28.75 -4.68
CA VAL A 41 4.20 29.88 -4.08
C VAL A 41 5.70 29.59 -4.04
N TYR A 42 6.50 30.62 -4.32
CA TYR A 42 7.94 30.58 -4.11
C TYR A 42 8.24 31.11 -2.72
N ALA A 43 8.65 30.22 -1.80
CA ALA A 43 8.82 30.57 -0.40
C ALA A 43 10.06 29.95 0.23
N PRO A 44 10.66 30.59 1.25
CA PRO A 44 11.71 29.99 2.06
C PRO A 44 11.15 28.82 2.87
N THR A 45 11.78 27.64 2.74
CA THR A 45 11.35 26.39 3.40
C THR A 45 12.51 25.71 4.12
N CYS A 46 12.17 24.97 5.19
CA CYS A 46 13.17 24.22 5.94
C CYS A 46 13.54 22.95 5.18
N ILE A 47 14.84 22.68 5.07
CA ILE A 47 15.38 21.51 4.39
C ILE A 47 15.76 20.35 5.33
N ASN A 48 15.64 20.52 6.64
CA ASN A 48 15.91 19.48 7.63
C ASN A 48 14.68 18.58 7.77
N ARG A 49 14.78 17.32 7.31
CA ARG A 49 13.67 16.34 7.31
C ARG A 49 13.17 15.99 8.71
N ASN A 50 14.04 16.06 9.71
CA ASN A 50 13.72 15.78 11.10
C ASN A 50 13.05 16.98 11.80
N CYS A 51 12.91 18.11 11.12
CA CYS A 51 12.23 19.27 11.66
C CYS A 51 10.71 19.16 11.43
N SER A 52 9.92 19.45 12.46
CA SER A 52 8.45 19.61 12.35
C SER A 52 8.01 20.69 11.35
N HIS A 53 8.95 21.53 10.90
CA HIS A 53 8.73 22.59 9.92
C HIS A 53 9.29 22.24 8.53
N TYR A 54 9.67 20.98 8.30
CA TYR A 54 10.20 20.51 7.02
C TYR A 54 9.24 20.83 5.87
N GLN A 55 9.76 21.48 4.82
CA GLN A 55 9.00 21.90 3.64
C GLN A 55 7.72 22.72 3.91
N ILE A 56 7.57 23.32 5.10
CA ILE A 56 6.47 24.24 5.36
C ILE A 56 6.86 25.64 4.86
N PRO A 57 6.11 26.27 3.94
CA PRO A 57 6.36 27.64 3.50
C PRO A 57 6.45 28.63 4.67
N LYS A 58 7.44 29.52 4.64
CA LYS A 58 7.58 30.63 5.59
C LYS A 58 7.49 31.96 4.88
N ALA A 59 7.22 33.01 5.65
CA ALA A 59 7.21 34.36 5.12
C ALA A 59 8.59 34.73 4.54
N SER A 60 8.62 35.49 3.45
CA SER A 60 9.81 35.76 2.63
C SER A 60 11.01 36.35 3.38
N GLN A 61 10.75 37.05 4.48
CA GLN A 61 11.74 37.67 5.36
C GLN A 61 12.45 36.69 6.31
N VAL A 62 11.93 35.47 6.46
CA VAL A 62 12.50 34.47 7.38
C VAL A 62 13.69 33.79 6.69
N THR A 63 14.87 33.90 7.29
CA THR A 63 16.11 33.29 6.76
C THR A 63 16.52 32.02 7.49
N LYS A 64 16.05 31.82 8.73
CA LYS A 64 16.32 30.64 9.55
C LYS A 64 15.03 29.95 10.00
N CYS A 65 15.05 28.63 10.04
CA CYS A 65 13.93 27.82 10.51
C CYS A 65 13.67 28.07 11.99
N PRO A 66 12.43 28.39 12.40
CA PRO A 66 12.10 28.58 13.81
C PRO A 66 12.17 27.27 14.61
N GLY A 67 12.02 26.10 13.97
CA GLY A 67 12.06 24.80 14.64
C GLY A 67 13.47 24.27 14.88
N CYS A 68 14.35 24.33 13.87
CA CYS A 68 15.70 23.73 13.95
C CYS A 68 16.86 24.71 13.73
N GLY A 69 16.59 25.99 13.51
CA GLY A 69 17.61 27.03 13.30
C GLY A 69 18.34 27.00 11.95
N TRP A 70 18.09 25.99 11.10
CA TRP A 70 18.75 25.85 9.80
C TRP A 70 18.36 26.97 8.84
N THR A 71 19.29 27.38 7.98
CA THR A 71 19.03 28.35 6.91
C THR A 71 17.96 27.81 5.96
N LEU A 72 16.92 28.61 5.73
CA LEU A 72 15.84 28.29 4.80
C LEU A 72 16.32 28.42 3.35
N LYS A 73 15.78 27.59 2.46
CA LYS A 73 16.04 27.68 1.01
C LYS A 73 14.77 28.06 0.27
N GLN A 74 14.90 28.95 -0.72
CA GLN A 74 13.81 29.30 -1.63
C GLN A 74 13.46 28.10 -2.49
N ARG A 75 12.20 27.67 -2.43
CA ARG A 75 11.67 26.55 -3.22
C ARG A 75 10.25 26.84 -3.67
N LEU A 76 9.92 26.33 -4.85
CA LEU A 76 8.52 26.23 -5.28
C LEU A 76 7.81 25.26 -4.34
N ASN A 77 6.68 25.70 -3.79
CA ASN A 77 5.88 24.92 -2.86
C ASN A 77 4.39 25.18 -3.11
N THR A 78 3.55 24.38 -2.48
CA THR A 78 2.11 24.47 -2.58
C THR A 78 1.54 25.00 -1.28
N GLN A 79 0.71 26.04 -1.35
CA GLN A 79 -0.01 26.61 -0.23
C GLN A 79 -1.51 26.36 -0.40
N GLU A 80 -2.16 25.85 0.63
CA GLU A 80 -3.62 25.70 0.68
C GLU A 80 -4.27 27.07 0.85
N ILE A 81 -5.06 27.50 -0.14
CA ILE A 81 -5.81 28.77 -0.11
C ILE A 81 -7.13 28.54 0.63
N GLU A 82 -7.86 27.52 0.19
CA GLU A 82 -9.20 27.21 0.67
C GLU A 82 -9.43 25.71 0.62
N LYS A 83 -10.25 25.23 1.56
CA LYS A 83 -10.73 23.86 1.59
C LYS A 83 -12.25 23.87 1.47
N PHE A 84 -12.75 23.29 0.39
CA PHE A 84 -14.18 23.10 0.21
C PHE A 84 -14.57 21.69 0.64
N GLU A 85 -15.66 21.58 1.41
CA GLU A 85 -16.19 20.29 1.89
C GLU A 85 -17.60 20.06 1.35
N PHE A 86 -17.83 18.90 0.74
CA PHE A 86 -19.17 18.46 0.36
C PHE A 86 -19.95 18.03 1.61
N LYS A 87 -21.16 18.58 1.79
CA LYS A 87 -22.05 18.24 2.91
C LYS A 87 -23.45 17.92 2.36
N PRO A 88 -23.82 16.62 2.23
CA PRO A 88 -23.04 15.43 2.54
C PRO A 88 -21.90 15.15 1.53
N PRO A 89 -20.94 14.26 1.85
CA PRO A 89 -19.95 13.78 0.89
C PRO A 89 -20.61 13.18 -0.35
N LEU A 90 -19.97 13.32 -1.51
CA LEU A 90 -20.42 12.65 -2.72
C LEU A 90 -20.08 11.17 -2.61
N GLU A 91 -21.08 10.30 -2.70
CA GLU A 91 -20.92 8.86 -2.53
C GLU A 91 -21.16 8.13 -3.85
N THR A 92 -20.32 7.15 -4.14
CA THR A 92 -20.56 6.14 -5.18
C THR A 92 -20.44 4.77 -4.54
N THR A 93 -21.42 3.92 -4.79
CA THR A 93 -21.44 2.54 -4.26
C THR A 93 -21.51 1.57 -5.41
N ILE A 94 -20.68 0.53 -5.36
CA ILE A 94 -20.75 -0.62 -6.25
C ILE A 94 -20.98 -1.89 -5.43
N GLU A 95 -21.66 -2.87 -6.02
CA GLU A 95 -21.81 -4.21 -5.44
C GLU A 95 -20.97 -5.16 -6.29
N VAL A 96 -20.05 -5.87 -5.65
CA VAL A 96 -19.00 -6.64 -6.35
C VAL A 96 -18.58 -7.86 -5.53
N LEU A 97 -17.90 -8.78 -6.22
CA LEU A 97 -17.09 -9.83 -5.60
C LEU A 97 -15.86 -9.22 -4.93
N LEU A 98 -15.57 -9.67 -3.72
CA LEU A 98 -14.40 -9.24 -2.96
C LEU A 98 -13.67 -10.45 -2.38
N LEU A 99 -12.38 -10.51 -2.64
CA LEU A 99 -11.44 -11.34 -1.91
C LEU A 99 -10.96 -10.58 -0.68
N ARG A 100 -11.22 -11.13 0.50
CA ARG A 100 -10.59 -10.69 1.73
C ARG A 100 -9.38 -11.55 2.04
N ILE A 101 -8.27 -10.90 2.38
CA ILE A 101 -7.01 -11.53 2.77
C ILE A 101 -6.72 -11.16 4.24
N GLU A 102 -6.57 -12.18 5.08
CA GLU A 102 -6.18 -12.03 6.49
C GLU A 102 -4.90 -12.83 6.74
N VAL A 103 -4.06 -12.37 7.67
CA VAL A 103 -2.92 -13.14 8.18
C VAL A 103 -3.17 -13.55 9.62
N ASN A 104 -2.68 -14.72 10.01
CA ASN A 104 -2.69 -15.11 11.41
C ASN A 104 -1.53 -14.45 12.18
N GLU A 105 -1.59 -14.51 13.51
CA GLU A 105 -0.58 -13.89 14.40
C GLU A 105 0.85 -14.40 14.16
N THR A 106 1.00 -15.68 13.81
CA THR A 106 2.31 -16.27 13.51
C THR A 106 2.95 -15.61 12.28
N LEU A 107 2.19 -15.47 11.18
CA LEU A 107 2.66 -14.81 9.98
C LEU A 107 2.84 -13.30 10.20
N ALA A 108 1.96 -12.64 10.96
CA ALA A 108 2.08 -11.23 11.32
C ALA A 108 3.39 -10.93 12.09
N THR A 109 3.76 -11.82 13.01
CA THR A 109 5.03 -11.73 13.75
C THR A 109 6.22 -11.90 12.80
N ALA A 110 6.17 -12.86 11.87
CA ALA A 110 7.22 -13.06 10.87
C ALA A 110 7.38 -11.85 9.94
N ILE A 111 6.28 -11.26 9.47
CA ILE A 111 6.27 -10.01 8.69
C ILE A 111 6.95 -8.88 9.47
N THR A 112 6.58 -8.72 10.74
CA THR A 112 7.16 -7.66 11.61
C THR A 112 8.67 -7.83 11.77
N ASN A 113 9.13 -9.06 12.03
CA ASN A 113 10.55 -9.36 12.11
C ASN A 113 11.27 -9.07 10.79
N LYS A 114 10.66 -9.42 9.66
CA LYS A 114 11.24 -9.15 8.35
C LYS A 114 11.39 -7.67 8.07
N VAL A 115 10.40 -6.85 8.43
CA VAL A 115 10.49 -5.39 8.30
C VAL A 115 11.65 -4.84 9.14
N ILE A 116 11.90 -5.37 10.33
CA ILE A 116 13.04 -4.96 11.16
C ILE A 116 14.37 -5.29 10.47
N GLU A 117 14.49 -6.46 9.84
CA GLU A 117 15.67 -6.81 9.03
C GLU A 117 15.87 -5.86 7.85
N ILE A 118 14.80 -5.58 7.11
CA ILE A 118 14.83 -4.66 5.95
C ILE A 118 15.26 -3.26 6.41
N LYS A 119 14.70 -2.73 7.51
CA LYS A 119 15.11 -1.44 8.09
C LYS A 119 16.61 -1.40 8.38
N LYS A 120 17.14 -2.45 9.02
CA LYS A 120 18.58 -2.54 9.32
C LYS A 120 19.43 -2.58 8.04
N ALA A 121 18.98 -3.32 7.02
CA ALA A 121 19.67 -3.39 5.74
C ALA A 121 19.70 -2.02 5.03
N ILE A 122 18.57 -1.31 4.98
CA ILE A 122 18.47 0.04 4.40
C ILE A 122 19.42 1.00 5.13
N LEU A 123 19.37 1.04 6.47
CA LEU A 123 20.25 1.92 7.26
C LEU A 123 21.74 1.58 7.14
N LYS A 124 22.08 0.33 6.80
CA LYS A 124 23.46 -0.06 6.51
C LYS A 124 23.91 0.41 5.13
N SER A 125 23.02 0.35 4.14
CA SER A 125 23.29 0.79 2.76
C SER A 125 23.36 2.31 2.64
N TYR A 126 22.51 3.03 3.37
CA TYR A 126 22.44 4.49 3.37
C TYR A 126 23.02 5.03 4.68
N LYS A 127 24.24 5.59 4.62
CA LYS A 127 24.96 6.13 5.79
C LYS A 127 24.25 7.33 6.41
N ASP A 128 23.59 8.15 5.58
CA ASP A 128 22.78 9.28 6.01
C ASP A 128 21.29 8.94 5.79
N PRO A 129 20.43 9.06 6.82
CA PRO A 129 18.98 8.92 6.67
C PRO A 129 18.37 9.83 5.59
N ASP A 130 18.97 10.99 5.31
CA ASP A 130 18.49 11.92 4.28
C ASP A 130 18.72 11.39 2.85
N ASP A 131 19.63 10.43 2.67
CA ASP A 131 19.91 9.79 1.38
C ASP A 131 18.96 8.64 1.07
N ILE A 132 18.12 8.21 2.03
CA ILE A 132 17.16 7.13 1.82
C ILE A 132 16.10 7.59 0.80
N PRO A 133 15.95 6.86 -0.32
CA PRO A 133 14.96 7.21 -1.33
C PRO A 133 13.53 7.14 -0.81
N HIS A 134 12.68 8.04 -1.30
CA HIS A 134 11.29 8.17 -0.82
C HIS A 134 10.51 6.86 -0.92
N GLN A 135 10.78 6.06 -1.95
CA GLN A 135 10.16 4.75 -2.18
C GLN A 135 10.43 3.73 -1.06
N LEU A 136 11.53 3.89 -0.31
CA LEU A 136 11.86 3.02 0.83
C LEU A 136 11.34 3.55 2.16
N SER A 137 10.94 4.84 2.21
CA SER A 137 10.43 5.48 3.41
C SER A 137 9.21 4.79 4.05
N PRO A 138 8.25 4.19 3.29
CA PRO A 138 7.11 3.52 3.88
C PRO A 138 7.48 2.39 4.85
N THR A 139 8.64 1.75 4.61
CA THR A 139 9.19 0.73 5.52
C THR A 139 9.32 1.25 6.95
N PHE A 140 9.59 2.54 7.13
CA PHE A 140 9.81 3.16 8.45
C PHE A 140 8.54 3.70 9.10
N THR A 141 7.54 4.09 8.30
CA THR A 141 6.37 4.85 8.76
C THR A 141 5.09 4.03 8.83
N TYR A 142 4.97 2.96 8.05
CA TYR A 142 3.76 2.13 8.00
C TYR A 142 3.81 0.94 8.96
N GLU A 143 2.61 0.48 9.34
CA GLU A 143 2.45 -0.77 10.10
C GLU A 143 2.89 -1.96 9.22
N PRO A 144 3.71 -2.90 9.73
CA PRO A 144 4.31 -3.97 8.93
C PRO A 144 3.33 -4.83 8.14
N VAL A 145 2.21 -5.24 8.74
CA VAL A 145 1.22 -6.10 8.08
C VAL A 145 0.46 -5.33 7.01
N HIS A 146 0.13 -4.05 7.25
CA HIS A 146 -0.44 -3.18 6.23
C HIS A 146 0.49 -3.06 5.02
N LEU A 147 1.77 -2.75 5.27
CA LEU A 147 2.79 -2.64 4.23
C LEU A 147 2.90 -3.92 3.40
N ALA A 148 2.86 -5.09 4.06
CA ALA A 148 2.97 -6.38 3.40
C ALA A 148 1.74 -6.71 2.54
N LEU A 149 0.55 -6.57 3.10
CA LEU A 149 -0.70 -6.91 2.42
C LEU A 149 -1.02 -5.95 1.27
N HIS A 150 -0.76 -4.65 1.44
CA HIS A 150 -0.94 -3.67 0.37
C HIS A 150 0.00 -3.97 -0.80
N SER A 151 1.28 -4.23 -0.50
CA SER A 151 2.27 -4.62 -1.52
C SER A 151 1.88 -5.92 -2.23
N LEU A 152 1.38 -6.93 -1.49
CA LEU A 152 0.90 -8.19 -2.06
C LEU A 152 -0.27 -7.96 -3.03
N CYS A 153 -1.26 -7.15 -2.66
CA CYS A 153 -2.41 -6.88 -3.52
C CYS A 153 -2.00 -6.26 -4.85
N HIS A 154 -1.06 -5.31 -4.82
CA HIS A 154 -0.53 -4.71 -6.03
C HIS A 154 0.25 -5.73 -6.88
N LEU A 155 1.13 -6.51 -6.25
CA LEU A 155 1.91 -7.53 -6.94
C LEU A 155 1.03 -8.57 -7.64
N LEU A 156 -0.06 -9.00 -6.99
CA LEU A 156 -1.06 -9.90 -7.58
C LEU A 156 -1.81 -9.22 -8.73
N THR A 157 -2.19 -7.95 -8.58
CA THR A 157 -2.90 -7.19 -9.63
C THR A 157 -2.07 -7.08 -10.92
N LYS A 158 -0.73 -6.99 -10.82
CA LYS A 158 0.17 -7.00 -11.99
C LYS A 158 0.11 -8.28 -12.83
N THR A 159 -0.43 -9.38 -12.30
CA THR A 159 -0.52 -10.65 -13.02
C THR A 159 -1.75 -10.74 -13.91
N VAL A 160 -2.77 -9.92 -13.65
CA VAL A 160 -4.07 -9.96 -14.33
C VAL A 160 -3.95 -9.89 -15.85
N PRO A 161 -3.20 -8.94 -16.46
CA PRO A 161 -3.08 -8.88 -17.91
C PRO A 161 -2.32 -10.06 -18.53
N LEU A 162 -1.51 -10.75 -17.74
CA LEU A 162 -0.67 -11.85 -18.21
C LEU A 162 -1.37 -13.20 -18.14
N LEU A 163 -2.31 -13.36 -17.21
CA LEU A 163 -3.00 -14.62 -16.96
C LEU A 163 -4.42 -14.63 -17.51
N PHE A 164 -5.12 -13.49 -17.48
CA PHE A 164 -6.58 -13.45 -17.71
C PHE A 164 -7.01 -12.61 -18.92
N LEU A 165 -6.06 -12.02 -19.67
CA LEU A 165 -6.34 -11.08 -20.77
C LEU A 165 -7.24 -9.90 -20.36
N ALA A 166 -7.22 -9.57 -19.06
CA ALA A 166 -7.95 -8.47 -18.43
C ALA A 166 -7.01 -7.30 -18.13
N SER A 167 -7.57 -6.16 -17.75
CA SER A 167 -6.79 -4.99 -17.34
C SER A 167 -6.44 -5.05 -15.86
N HIS A 168 -5.29 -4.52 -15.46
CA HIS A 168 -5.01 -4.26 -14.04
C HIS A 168 -6.03 -3.28 -13.43
N GLN A 169 -6.69 -2.45 -14.25
CA GLN A 169 -7.76 -1.54 -13.83
C GLN A 169 -9.09 -2.25 -13.57
N ASP A 170 -9.22 -3.53 -13.93
CA ASP A 170 -10.42 -4.32 -13.65
C ASP A 170 -10.49 -4.73 -12.17
N LEU A 171 -9.37 -4.58 -11.44
CA LEU A 171 -9.28 -4.75 -10.01
C LEU A 171 -8.98 -3.43 -9.30
N SER A 172 -9.40 -3.38 -8.04
CA SER A 172 -8.91 -2.41 -7.07
C SER A 172 -8.65 -3.13 -5.74
N SER A 173 -7.82 -2.53 -4.89
CA SER A 173 -7.51 -3.07 -3.58
C SER A 173 -7.54 -2.00 -2.49
N TYR A 174 -7.83 -2.42 -1.27
CA TYR A 174 -7.84 -1.54 -0.11
C TYR A 174 -7.45 -2.29 1.16
N THR A 175 -6.57 -1.68 1.96
CA THR A 175 -6.09 -2.24 3.23
C THR A 175 -6.72 -1.47 4.39
N GLU A 176 -7.38 -2.18 5.30
CA GLU A 176 -8.00 -1.58 6.48
C GLU A 176 -7.42 -2.15 7.78
N GLN A 177 -7.41 -1.32 8.82
CA GLN A 177 -7.19 -1.77 10.19
C GLN A 177 -8.52 -1.81 10.92
N ARG A 178 -8.94 -3.00 11.29
CA ARG A 178 -10.14 -3.19 12.10
C ARG A 178 -9.87 -2.83 13.56
N PRO A 179 -10.92 -2.54 14.35
CA PRO A 179 -10.81 -2.55 15.81
C PRO A 179 -10.15 -3.85 16.28
N ALA A 180 -9.38 -3.78 17.37
CA ALA A 180 -8.72 -4.94 17.92
C ALA A 180 -9.78 -6.01 18.27
N ASN A 181 -9.82 -7.09 17.49
CA ASN A 181 -10.70 -8.21 17.74
C ASN A 181 -10.00 -9.24 18.61
N ILE A 182 -10.77 -9.83 19.53
CA ILE A 182 -10.37 -11.03 20.27
C ILE A 182 -10.67 -12.22 19.34
N GLY A 183 -9.68 -12.66 18.55
CA GLY A 183 -9.83 -13.86 17.72
C GLY A 183 -8.83 -13.99 16.57
N THR A 184 -7.77 -14.78 16.79
CA THR A 184 -6.81 -15.48 15.88
C THR A 184 -6.15 -14.76 14.69
N SER A 185 -6.82 -13.83 14.00
CA SER A 185 -6.28 -13.10 12.84
C SER A 185 -5.85 -11.70 13.25
N HIS A 186 -4.79 -11.21 12.62
CA HIS A 186 -4.31 -9.85 12.83
C HIS A 186 -5.39 -8.83 12.44
N ARG A 187 -5.38 -7.66 13.09
CA ARG A 187 -6.37 -6.58 12.87
C ARG A 187 -6.32 -5.96 11.47
N THR A 188 -5.16 -6.04 10.83
CA THR A 188 -4.94 -5.52 9.47
C THR A 188 -5.34 -6.56 8.46
N ILE A 189 -6.19 -6.16 7.52
CA ILE A 189 -6.70 -7.02 6.46
C ILE A 189 -6.71 -6.26 5.13
N ALA A 190 -6.69 -6.98 4.03
CA ALA A 190 -6.78 -6.38 2.70
C ALA A 190 -7.95 -6.95 1.91
N TYR A 191 -8.46 -6.14 0.99
CA TYR A 191 -9.45 -6.50 0.01
C TYR A 191 -8.89 -6.35 -1.39
N ILE A 192 -9.22 -7.30 -2.27
CA ILE A 192 -9.12 -7.18 -3.72
C ILE A 192 -10.53 -7.36 -4.26
N PHE A 193 -10.98 -6.49 -5.15
CA PHE A 193 -12.35 -6.51 -5.68
C PHE A 193 -12.39 -5.96 -7.10
N ASP A 194 -13.44 -6.34 -7.83
CA ASP A 194 -13.66 -5.83 -9.19
C ASP A 194 -13.98 -4.33 -9.15
N SER A 195 -13.42 -3.55 -10.07
CA SER A 195 -13.58 -2.09 -10.08
C SER A 195 -14.91 -1.60 -10.68
N VAL A 196 -15.71 -2.51 -11.25
CA VAL A 196 -16.96 -2.23 -11.97
C VAL A 196 -18.16 -2.82 -11.22
N HIS A 197 -19.30 -2.12 -11.23
CA HIS A 197 -20.55 -2.59 -10.63
C HIS A 197 -20.97 -3.96 -11.18
N GLU A 198 -21.48 -4.84 -10.31
CA GLU A 198 -21.80 -6.24 -10.55
C GLU A 198 -20.60 -7.16 -10.82
N GLY A 199 -19.39 -6.59 -10.90
CA GLY A 199 -18.16 -7.33 -11.14
C GLY A 199 -17.92 -7.65 -12.61
N CYS A 200 -16.67 -7.94 -12.94
CA CYS A 200 -16.23 -8.41 -14.25
C CYS A 200 -15.62 -9.82 -14.19
N GLY A 201 -15.58 -10.44 -13.00
CA GLY A 201 -15.08 -11.80 -12.79
C GLY A 201 -13.57 -11.89 -12.57
N THR A 202 -12.84 -10.76 -12.59
CA THR A 202 -11.38 -10.76 -12.43
C THR A 202 -10.95 -11.20 -11.04
N THR A 203 -11.68 -10.79 -10.00
CA THR A 203 -11.40 -11.21 -8.62
C THR A 203 -11.62 -12.72 -8.46
N GLU A 204 -12.67 -13.26 -9.09
CA GLU A 204 -12.94 -14.70 -9.10
C GLU A 204 -11.81 -15.47 -9.82
N ALA A 205 -11.38 -15.00 -10.99
CA ALA A 205 -10.26 -15.59 -11.73
C ALA A 205 -8.97 -15.63 -10.90
N LEU A 206 -8.66 -14.53 -10.20
CA LEU A 206 -7.51 -14.44 -9.29
C LEU A 206 -7.58 -15.44 -8.13
N VAL A 207 -8.77 -15.66 -7.56
CA VAL A 207 -8.97 -16.63 -6.48
C VAL A 207 -8.84 -18.07 -6.99
N ASN A 208 -9.44 -18.36 -8.14
CA ASN A 208 -9.43 -19.69 -8.74
C ASN A 208 -8.04 -20.12 -9.20
N ASP A 209 -7.23 -19.18 -9.70
CA ASP A 209 -5.86 -19.42 -10.18
C ASP A 209 -4.80 -18.78 -9.26
N TRP A 210 -5.06 -18.80 -7.94
CA TRP A 210 -4.23 -18.13 -6.93
C TRP A 210 -2.75 -18.52 -7.01
N ASP A 211 -2.45 -19.82 -7.16
CA ASP A 211 -1.07 -20.32 -7.14
C ASP A 211 -0.28 -19.78 -8.36
N SER A 212 -0.86 -19.82 -9.55
CA SER A 212 -0.27 -19.21 -10.76
C SER A 212 -0.11 -17.70 -10.63
N CYS A 213 -1.08 -17.00 -9.99
CA CYS A 213 -0.96 -15.56 -9.71
C CYS A 213 0.23 -15.28 -8.79
N VAL A 214 0.41 -16.03 -7.71
CA VAL A 214 1.53 -15.85 -6.78
C VAL A 214 2.87 -16.11 -7.48
N GLU A 215 2.99 -17.21 -8.21
CA GLU A 215 4.21 -17.55 -8.95
C GLU A 215 4.56 -16.49 -10.00
N LYS A 216 3.56 -16.02 -10.76
CA LYS A 216 3.75 -15.00 -11.77
C LYS A 216 4.13 -13.65 -11.16
N ALA A 217 3.51 -13.27 -10.05
CA ALA A 217 3.82 -12.05 -9.32
C ALA A 217 5.27 -12.07 -8.81
N LEU A 218 5.71 -13.21 -8.25
CA LEU A 218 7.07 -13.41 -7.78
C LEU A 218 8.07 -13.28 -8.93
N LEU A 219 7.80 -13.94 -10.05
CA LEU A 219 8.65 -13.88 -11.24
C LEU A 219 8.76 -12.44 -11.80
N LEU A 220 7.66 -11.70 -11.90
CA LEU A 220 7.65 -10.32 -12.41
C LEU A 220 8.45 -9.38 -11.51
N ALA A 221 8.21 -9.43 -10.22
CA ALA A 221 8.86 -8.52 -9.28
C ALA A 221 10.35 -8.84 -9.12
N THR A 222 10.73 -10.12 -9.16
CA THR A 222 12.13 -10.57 -9.08
C THR A 222 12.92 -10.13 -10.31
N ASN A 223 12.35 -10.26 -11.51
CA ASN A 223 13.04 -9.89 -12.76
C ASN A 223 12.94 -8.41 -13.12
N CYS A 224 12.30 -7.59 -12.29
CA CYS A 224 12.22 -6.15 -12.53
C CYS A 224 13.52 -5.43 -12.14
N ASP A 225 14.10 -4.72 -13.11
CA ASP A 225 15.35 -3.94 -13.06
C ASP A 225 15.32 -2.71 -12.12
N CYS A 226 14.22 -2.44 -11.42
CA CYS A 226 14.06 -1.26 -10.55
C CYS A 226 14.77 -1.38 -9.18
N GLY A 227 15.59 -2.41 -8.97
CA GLY A 227 16.21 -2.71 -7.68
C GLY A 227 15.16 -2.92 -6.59
N ASP A 228 15.40 -2.36 -5.41
CA ASP A 228 14.57 -2.55 -4.21
C ASP A 228 13.40 -1.56 -4.11
N MET A 229 13.37 -0.53 -4.95
CA MET A 229 12.45 0.61 -4.84
C MET A 229 11.01 0.26 -5.20
N GLY A 230 10.82 -0.68 -6.14
CA GLY A 230 9.55 -0.84 -6.83
C GLY A 230 9.30 0.25 -7.88
N CYS A 231 8.51 -0.07 -8.90
CA CYS A 231 8.16 0.85 -9.98
C CYS A 231 6.78 0.50 -10.58
N PRO A 232 6.25 1.29 -11.54
CA PRO A 232 4.97 1.01 -12.19
C PRO A 232 4.90 -0.33 -12.93
N ARG A 233 6.04 -0.92 -13.30
CA ARG A 233 6.08 -2.24 -13.95
C ARG A 233 5.86 -3.39 -12.97
N CYS A 234 6.16 -3.22 -11.67
CA CYS A 234 6.15 -4.33 -10.72
C CYS A 234 5.36 -4.10 -9.43
N LEU A 235 5.11 -2.86 -9.01
CA LEU A 235 4.57 -2.61 -7.66
C LEU A 235 3.52 -1.49 -7.59
N THR A 236 3.68 -0.37 -8.28
CA THR A 236 2.72 0.74 -8.13
C THR A 236 1.56 0.60 -9.11
N GLU A 237 0.35 0.94 -8.67
CA GLU A 237 -0.86 0.89 -9.48
C GLU A 237 -1.44 2.28 -9.76
N ILE A 238 -1.91 2.47 -10.98
CA ILE A 238 -2.71 3.64 -11.35
C ILE A 238 -4.09 3.45 -10.74
N GLY A 239 -4.56 4.44 -9.97
CA GLY A 239 -5.87 4.37 -9.32
C GLY A 239 -5.90 3.62 -7.99
N CYS A 240 -4.75 3.30 -7.39
CA CYS A 240 -4.65 2.85 -6.01
C CYS A 240 -5.43 3.81 -5.08
N PRO A 241 -6.47 3.36 -4.36
CA PRO A 241 -7.25 4.21 -3.45
C PRO A 241 -6.40 4.81 -2.32
N GLU A 242 -5.30 4.14 -1.98
CA GLU A 242 -4.34 4.52 -0.95
C GLU A 242 -3.17 5.34 -1.52
N SER A 243 -3.31 5.88 -2.75
CA SER A 243 -2.33 6.74 -3.42
C SER A 243 -0.93 6.14 -3.60
N ASN A 244 -0.83 4.80 -3.63
CA ASN A 244 0.44 4.05 -3.60
C ASN A 244 1.31 4.32 -2.35
N ASP A 245 0.73 4.89 -1.29
CA ASP A 245 1.41 5.02 -0.02
C ASP A 245 1.46 3.68 0.70
N GLY A 246 2.48 3.42 1.52
CA GLY A 246 2.54 2.15 2.26
C GLY A 246 2.88 0.93 1.39
N LEU A 247 3.79 1.08 0.42
CA LEU A 247 4.28 -0.02 -0.43
C LEU A 247 5.76 -0.35 -0.16
N SER A 248 6.12 -1.63 -0.32
CA SER A 248 7.50 -2.11 -0.23
C SER A 248 7.71 -3.33 -1.13
N LYS A 249 8.53 -3.18 -2.19
CA LYS A 249 8.87 -4.29 -3.09
C LYS A 249 9.56 -5.41 -2.32
N LEU A 250 10.50 -5.08 -1.44
CA LEU A 250 11.25 -6.02 -0.63
C LEU A 250 10.34 -6.90 0.25
N LEU A 251 9.38 -6.28 0.94
CA LEU A 251 8.49 -7.01 1.82
C LEU A 251 7.45 -7.82 1.04
N GLY A 252 6.91 -7.25 -0.05
CA GLY A 252 5.98 -7.95 -0.94
C GLY A 252 6.60 -9.17 -1.60
N LEU A 253 7.85 -9.06 -2.11
CA LEU A 253 8.62 -10.18 -2.63
C LEU A 253 8.83 -11.26 -1.58
N TRP A 254 9.29 -10.88 -0.39
CA TRP A 254 9.50 -11.83 0.69
C TRP A 254 8.21 -12.58 1.05
N LEU A 255 7.06 -11.89 1.09
CA LEU A 255 5.78 -12.52 1.38
C LEU A 255 5.35 -13.49 0.26
N LEU A 256 5.54 -13.11 -1.01
CA LEU A 256 5.31 -14.02 -2.14
C LEU A 256 6.19 -15.27 -2.04
N GLU A 257 7.48 -15.13 -1.71
CA GLU A 257 8.38 -16.28 -1.49
C GLU A 257 7.88 -17.20 -0.38
N GLN A 258 7.30 -16.65 0.70
CA GLN A 258 6.72 -17.46 1.76
C GLN A 258 5.48 -18.22 1.30
N ILE A 259 4.71 -17.67 0.36
CA ILE A 259 3.49 -18.31 -0.17
C ILE A 259 3.86 -19.38 -1.20
N THR A 260 4.82 -19.11 -2.11
CA THR A 260 5.21 -20.05 -3.18
C THR A 260 5.88 -21.32 -2.64
N HIS A 261 6.68 -21.22 -1.59
CA HIS A 261 7.46 -22.35 -1.04
C HIS A 261 6.77 -23.08 0.12
N SER A 262 5.43 -23.04 0.18
CA SER A 262 4.63 -23.65 1.25
C SER A 262 4.39 -25.15 1.08
#